data_AF-A0A2N3LII6-F1
#
_entry.id   AF-A0A2N3LII6-F1
#
_cell.length_a   1.000
_cell.length_b   1.000
_cell.length_c   1.000
_cell.angle_alpha   90.00
_cell.angle_beta   90.00
_cell.angle_gamma   90.00
#
_symmetry.space_group_name_H-M   'P 1'
#
loop_
_entity.id
_entity.type
_entity.pdbx_description
1 polymer ?
#
loop_
_entity_poly.entity_id
_entity_poly.type
_entity_poly.pdbx_seq_one_letter_code
_entity_poly.pdbx_strand_id
1 'polypeptide(L)'
;MKPHQKNRSRSYYRHQRRRTIQRKAKIAEHNGWYVPSKGYFAKGKVHCSCWMCSQKTNKDGFPHSQIIQLERLKSQLSDYFSEEE
;
A
#
# COMPACT_ATOMS: atom_id res chain seq x y z
N MET A 1 15.61 12.25 29.44
CA MET A 1 15.05 11.45 28.31
C MET A 1 14.64 12.39 27.18
N LYS A 2 14.83 11.99 25.92
CA LYS A 2 14.30 12.77 24.79
C LYS A 2 12.77 12.67 24.79
N PRO A 3 12.03 13.78 24.63
CA PRO A 3 10.57 13.75 24.65
C PRO A 3 10.04 12.90 23.48
N HIS A 4 9.08 12.01 23.78
CA HIS A 4 8.41 11.20 22.77
C HIS A 4 7.57 12.12 21.86
N GLN A 5 8.08 12.42 20.67
CA GLN A 5 7.34 13.13 19.64
C GLN A 5 6.36 12.18 18.93
N LYS A 6 5.06 12.42 19.10
CA LYS A 6 3.98 11.62 18.49
C LYS A 6 4.04 11.61 16.96
N ASN A 7 4.53 12.70 16.35
CA ASN A 7 4.68 12.86 14.91
C ASN A 7 6.15 13.00 14.53
N ARG A 8 6.53 12.45 13.36
CA ARG A 8 7.87 12.66 12.80
C ARG A 8 7.99 14.11 12.29
N SER A 9 9.21 14.57 12.06
CA SER A 9 9.43 15.92 11.52
C SER A 9 8.79 16.09 10.14
N ARG A 10 8.41 17.32 9.79
CA ARG A 10 7.92 17.67 8.45
C ARG A 10 8.94 17.30 7.36
N SER A 11 10.24 17.39 7.66
CA SER A 11 11.32 16.97 6.76
C SER A 11 11.29 15.47 6.49
N TYR A 12 10.99 14.64 7.50
CA TYR A 12 10.84 13.20 7.34
C TYR A 12 9.69 12.85 6.39
N TYR A 13 8.51 13.45 6.58
CA TYR A 13 7.36 13.19 5.69
C TYR A 13 7.64 13.60 4.24
N ARG A 14 8.32 14.74 4.03
CA ARG A 14 8.77 15.18 2.69
C ARG A 14 9.75 14.20 2.06
N HIS A 15 10.74 13.73 2.83
CA HIS A 15 11.71 12.74 2.37
C HIS A 15 11.02 11.42 2.00
N GLN A 16 10.17 10.89 2.88
CA GLN A 16 9.45 9.64 2.65
C GLN A 16 8.56 9.72 1.41
N ARG A 17 7.82 10.83 1.22
CA ARG A 17 7.01 11.07 0.01
C ARG A 17 7.88 11.05 -1.25
N ARG A 18 9.02 11.75 -1.25
CA ARG A 18 9.95 11.80 -2.39
C ARG A 18 10.49 10.40 -2.71
N ARG A 19 10.94 9.65 -1.69
CA ARG A 19 11.45 8.27 -1.83
C ARG A 19 10.41 7.35 -2.45
N THR A 20 9.16 7.41 -1.98
CA THR A 20 8.06 6.60 -2.52
C THR A 20 7.74 6.96 -3.98
N ILE A 21 7.69 8.24 -4.33
CA ILE A 21 7.46 8.70 -5.72
C ILE A 21 8.58 8.22 -6.64
N GLN A 22 9.85 8.35 -6.23
CA GLN A 22 11.00 7.91 -7.01
C GLN A 22 10.97 6.40 -7.26
N ARG A 23 10.66 5.59 -6.25
CA ARG A 23 10.52 4.14 -6.42
C ARG A 23 9.44 3.79 -7.43
N LYS A 24 8.28 4.44 -7.35
CA LYS A 24 7.15 4.20 -8.27
C LYS A 24 7.46 4.63 -9.70
N ALA A 25 8.16 5.75 -9.87
CA ALA A 25 8.61 6.21 -11.19
C ALA A 25 9.55 5.20 -11.85
N LYS A 26 10.52 4.65 -11.11
CA LYS A 26 11.42 3.60 -11.62
C LYS A 26 10.68 2.33 -12.03
N ILE A 27 9.65 1.94 -11.28
CA ILE A 27 8.81 0.79 -11.64
C ILE A 27 8.06 1.08 -12.94
N ALA A 28 7.45 2.25 -13.08
CA ALA A 28 6.73 2.61 -14.29
C ALA A 28 7.65 2.66 -15.53
N GLU A 29 8.83 3.23 -15.38
CA GLU A 29 9.87 3.26 -16.41
C GLU A 29 10.30 1.85 -16.83
N HIS A 30 10.61 0.97 -15.87
CA HIS A 30 10.96 -0.42 -16.14
C HIS A 30 9.85 -1.20 -16.87
N ASN A 31 8.58 -0.89 -16.60
CA ASN A 31 7.44 -1.56 -17.24
C ASN A 31 6.93 -0.83 -18.49
N GLY A 32 7.57 0.26 -18.91
CA GLY A 32 7.16 1.04 -20.08
C GLY A 32 5.79 1.72 -19.94
N TRP A 33 5.33 2.01 -18.71
CA TRP A 33 4.03 2.64 -18.52
C TRP A 33 4.06 4.11 -18.90
N TYR A 34 3.01 4.56 -19.58
CA TYR A 34 2.79 5.99 -19.80
C TYR A 34 2.42 6.68 -18.49
N VAL A 35 3.15 7.73 -18.14
CA VAL A 35 2.95 8.51 -16.92
C VAL A 35 2.95 10.01 -17.27
N PRO A 36 1.79 10.69 -17.18
CA PRO A 36 1.70 12.11 -17.53
C PRO A 36 2.59 13.03 -16.65
N SER A 37 2.72 12.70 -15.37
CA SER A 37 3.59 13.44 -14.44
C SER A 37 4.02 12.60 -13.24
N LYS A 38 5.17 12.93 -12.65
CA LYS A 38 5.65 12.28 -11.41
C LYS A 38 4.68 12.46 -10.22
N GLY A 39 3.87 13.52 -10.24
CA GLY A 39 2.85 13.79 -9.23
C GLY A 39 1.75 12.71 -9.15
N TYR A 40 1.54 11.97 -10.24
CA TYR A 40 0.62 10.84 -10.30
C TYR A 40 0.90 9.78 -9.22
N PHE A 41 2.19 9.57 -8.91
CA PHE A 41 2.62 8.60 -7.90
C PHE A 41 2.46 9.06 -6.44
N ALA A 42 2.00 10.28 -6.20
CA ALA A 42 1.77 10.81 -4.87
C ALA A 42 0.44 10.36 -4.23
N LYS A 43 -0.59 10.08 -5.04
CA LYS A 43 -1.97 9.84 -4.55
C LYS A 43 -2.24 8.40 -4.08
N GLY A 44 -1.67 7.38 -4.73
CA GLY A 44 -2.06 5.99 -4.45
C GLY A 44 -0.93 4.98 -4.54
N LYS A 45 -1.08 3.83 -3.89
CA LYS A 45 -0.21 2.66 -4.08
C LYS A 45 -0.24 2.27 -5.56
N VAL A 46 0.92 1.94 -6.13
CA VAL A 46 0.94 1.30 -7.45
C VAL A 46 0.48 -0.13 -7.21
N HIS A 47 -0.79 -0.40 -7.45
CA HIS A 47 -1.32 -1.75 -7.50
C HIS A 47 -1.03 -2.29 -8.90
N CYS A 48 0.23 -2.63 -9.16
CA CYS A 48 0.50 -3.45 -10.32
C CYS A 48 0.28 -4.90 -9.96
N SER A 49 -0.38 -5.65 -10.84
CA SER A 49 -0.32 -7.10 -10.90
C SER A 49 1.06 -7.62 -11.36
N CYS A 50 2.05 -6.72 -11.45
CA CYS A 50 3.43 -7.02 -11.82
C CYS A 50 4.02 -8.11 -10.91
N TRP A 51 5.00 -8.87 -11.41
CA TRP A 51 5.60 -9.99 -10.70
C TRP A 51 6.14 -9.63 -9.30
N MET A 52 6.60 -8.39 -9.10
CA MET A 52 7.12 -7.92 -7.80
C MET A 52 6.02 -7.72 -6.75
N CYS A 53 4.84 -7.23 -7.17
CA CYS A 53 3.70 -7.05 -6.29
C CYS A 53 2.93 -8.36 -6.13
N SER A 54 2.83 -9.14 -7.20
CA SER A 54 2.30 -10.51 -7.18
C SER A 54 3.13 -11.42 -6.28
N GLN A 55 4.47 -11.34 -6.27
CA GLN A 55 5.29 -12.09 -5.30
C GLN A 55 4.89 -11.78 -3.86
N LYS A 56 4.65 -10.51 -3.53
CA LYS A 56 4.24 -10.13 -2.18
C LYS A 56 2.86 -10.62 -1.76
N THR A 57 1.97 -10.96 -2.67
CA THR A 57 0.62 -11.42 -2.33
C THR A 57 0.43 -12.92 -2.58
N ASN A 58 1.01 -13.46 -3.66
CA ASN A 58 0.90 -14.86 -4.07
C ASN A 58 2.05 -15.74 -3.58
N LYS A 59 3.27 -15.21 -3.35
CA LYS A 59 4.44 -16.01 -2.93
C LYS A 59 4.77 -15.85 -1.45
N ASP A 60 4.89 -14.61 -0.99
CA ASP A 60 5.23 -14.29 0.41
C ASP A 60 3.99 -14.27 1.33
N GLY A 61 2.79 -14.31 0.74
CA GLY A 61 1.52 -14.17 1.45
C GLY A 61 1.20 -12.75 1.88
N PHE A 62 -0.05 -12.50 2.25
CA PHE A 62 -0.48 -11.18 2.71
C PHE A 62 0.25 -10.75 3.98
N PRO A 63 0.62 -9.46 4.13
CA PRO A 63 1.14 -8.96 5.40
C PRO A 63 0.08 -9.12 6.50
N HIS A 64 0.52 -9.39 7.73
CA HIS A 64 -0.36 -9.66 8.89
C HIS A 64 -1.54 -8.69 9.03
N SER A 65 -1.33 -7.39 8.79
CA SER A 65 -2.40 -6.39 8.86
C SER A 65 -3.52 -6.60 7.83
N GLN A 66 -3.20 -7.13 6.65
CA GLN A 66 -4.18 -7.47 5.63
C GLN A 66 -4.90 -8.78 5.96
N ILE A 67 -4.22 -9.74 6.60
CA ILE A 67 -4.86 -10.98 7.08
C ILE A 67 -5.95 -10.64 8.10
N ILE A 68 -5.63 -9.82 9.11
CA ILE A 68 -6.62 -9.34 10.11
C ILE A 68 -7.81 -8.65 9.41
N GLN A 69 -7.53 -7.83 8.40
CA GLN A 69 -8.58 -7.13 7.66
C GLN A 69 -9.49 -8.12 6.91
N LEU A 70 -8.93 -9.16 6.30
CA LEU A 70 -9.68 -10.20 5.61
C LEU A 70 -10.56 -11.01 6.57
N GLU A 71 -10.05 -11.37 7.74
CA GLU A 71 -10.83 -12.06 8.79
C GLU A 71 -12.02 -11.22 9.23
N ARG A 72 -11.80 -9.92 9.49
CA ARG A 72 -12.89 -9.01 9.85
C ARG A 72 -13.97 -8.93 8.76
N LEU A 73 -13.56 -8.82 7.50
CA LEU A 73 -14.49 -8.76 6.37
C LEU A 73 -15.28 -10.07 6.20
N LYS A 74 -14.63 -11.23 6.43
CA LYS A 74 -15.31 -12.54 6.41
C LYS A 74 -16.36 -12.65 7.51
N SER A 75 -16.05 -12.18 8.72
CA SER A 75 -17.03 -12.13 9.82
C SER A 75 -18.25 -11.30 9.42
N GLN A 76 -18.02 -10.08 8.91
CA GLN A 76 -19.12 -9.20 8.50
C GLN A 76 -20.00 -9.80 7.39
N LEU A 77 -19.40 -10.54 6.45
CA LEU A 77 -20.16 -11.27 5.43
C LEU A 77 -20.98 -12.40 6.04
N SER A 78 -20.38 -13.17 6.96
CA SER A 78 -21.09 -14.24 7.68
C SER A 78 -22.31 -13.70 8.41
N ASP A 79 -22.13 -12.61 9.16
CA ASP A 79 -23.19 -11.96 9.92
C ASP A 79 -24.33 -11.50 9.00
N TYR A 80 -23.99 -10.84 7.88
CA TYR A 80 -24.97 -10.40 6.88
C TYR A 80 -25.80 -11.55 6.30
N PHE A 81 -25.16 -12.65 5.89
CA PHE A 81 -25.87 -13.80 5.33
C PHE A 81 -26.68 -14.57 6.39
N SER A 82 -26.30 -14.50 7.67
CA SER A 82 -27.07 -15.10 8.76
C SER A 82 -28.27 -14.26 9.21
N GLU A 83 -28.31 -12.97 8.88
CA GLU A 83 -29.45 -12.08 9.16
C GLU A 83 -30.54 -12.15 8.07
N GLU A 84 -30.24 -12.74 6.90
CA GLU A 84 -31.20 -12.95 5.79
C GLU A 84 -31.99 -14.28 5.88
N GLU A 85 -31.76 -15.10 6.92
CA GLU A 85 -32.42 -16.40 7.18
C GLU A 85 -33.36 -16.31 8.40
#